data_AF-A0A842V7X6-F1
#
_entry.id   AF-A0A842V7X6-F1
#
_cell.length_a   1.000
_cell.length_b   1.000
_cell.length_c   1.000
_cell.angle_alpha   90.00
_cell.angle_beta   90.00
_cell.angle_gamma   90.00
#
_symmetry.space_group_name_H-M   'P 1'
#
loop_
_entity.id
_entity.type
_entity.pdbx_description
1 polymer ?
#
loop_
_entity_poly.entity_id
_entity_poly.type
_entity_poly.pdbx_seq_one_letter_code
_entity_poly.pdbx_strand_id
1 'polypeptide(L)'
;MEEDMLELRRRIKKRKPDFIRKDSNKKKRLEKKWVKPRGLQSKLRLQKRGHRKTVSTGYGSPNAVKFADRSGLMIFTAHNTDLAAVDPKKEGIIISGSVGLKKKIEIIKEAVNKGITMLNINDPQAFIKDKEDMVKKRKEQRDEKLKKKDEEKKKRKSESQKKEQEEEGIEKALSEEDKKEQEEKKKEEEKKERDRVLTQKS
;
A
#
# COMPACT_ATOMS: atom_id res chain seq x y z
N MET A 1 -23.56 37.46 -10.09
CA MET A 1 -22.84 37.15 -11.36
C MET A 1 -22.28 35.72 -11.37
N GLU A 2 -21.36 35.35 -10.47
CA GLU A 2 -20.82 33.97 -10.47
C GLU A 2 -21.86 32.92 -10.06
N GLU A 3 -22.72 33.25 -9.10
CA GLU A 3 -23.84 32.41 -8.66
C GLU A 3 -24.87 32.18 -9.78
N ASP A 4 -25.27 33.25 -10.49
CA ASP A 4 -26.19 33.14 -11.64
C ASP A 4 -25.64 32.25 -12.75
N MET A 5 -24.32 32.34 -13.01
CA MET A 5 -23.63 31.52 -13.99
C MET A 5 -23.47 30.06 -13.54
N LEU A 6 -23.33 29.82 -12.22
CA LEU A 6 -23.36 28.48 -11.63
C LEU A 6 -24.74 27.83 -11.79
N GLU A 7 -25.81 28.57 -11.55
CA GLU A 7 -27.17 28.09 -11.76
C GLU A 7 -27.45 27.80 -13.25
N LEU A 8 -27.01 28.69 -14.13
CA LEU A 8 -27.10 28.49 -15.57
C LEU A 8 -26.35 27.22 -15.99
N ARG A 9 -25.15 26.98 -15.46
CA ARG A 9 -24.39 25.75 -15.70
C ARG A 9 -25.17 24.51 -15.21
N ARG A 10 -25.79 24.56 -14.02
CA ARG A 10 -26.63 23.46 -13.51
C ARG A 10 -27.81 23.19 -14.43
N ARG A 11 -28.49 24.24 -14.93
CA ARG A 11 -29.61 24.14 -15.88
C ARG A 11 -29.18 23.53 -17.22
N ILE A 12 -28.04 23.96 -17.77
CA ILE A 12 -27.46 23.41 -18.99
C ILE A 12 -27.08 21.93 -18.78
N LYS A 13 -26.42 21.60 -17.67
CA LYS A 13 -26.00 20.22 -17.34
C LYS A 13 -27.21 19.28 -17.20
N LYS A 14 -28.33 19.74 -16.64
CA LYS A 14 -29.58 18.96 -16.53
C LYS A 14 -30.17 18.58 -17.90
N ARG A 15 -29.95 19.41 -18.93
CA ARG A 15 -30.43 19.17 -20.30
C ARG A 15 -29.39 18.47 -21.19
N LYS A 16 -28.15 18.34 -20.72
CA LYS A 16 -27.02 17.79 -21.46
C LYS A 16 -27.14 16.26 -21.53
N PRO A 17 -27.14 15.66 -22.74
CA PRO A 17 -27.09 14.21 -22.88
C PRO A 17 -25.75 13.64 -22.41
N ASP A 18 -25.70 12.35 -22.08
CA ASP A 18 -24.48 11.65 -21.65
C ASP A 18 -23.42 11.47 -22.75
N PHE A 19 -23.73 11.84 -24.00
CA PHE A 19 -22.86 11.69 -25.18
C PHE A 19 -22.23 10.30 -25.33
N ILE A 20 -23.07 9.28 -25.27
CA ILE A 20 -22.65 7.88 -25.44
C ILE A 20 -22.64 7.49 -26.93
N ARG A 21 -21.63 6.70 -27.36
CA ARG A 21 -21.56 6.10 -28.70
C ARG A 21 -22.82 5.28 -29.03
N LYS A 22 -23.25 5.38 -30.28
CA LYS A 22 -24.34 4.58 -30.86
C LYS A 22 -24.11 3.07 -30.64
N ASP A 23 -25.17 2.36 -30.27
CA ASP A 23 -25.19 0.89 -30.11
C ASP A 23 -24.21 0.32 -29.07
N SER A 24 -23.63 1.16 -28.19
CA SER A 24 -22.81 0.72 -27.05
C SER A 24 -23.58 -0.14 -26.04
N ASN A 25 -24.89 0.05 -25.95
CA ASN A 25 -25.78 -0.81 -25.17
C ASN A 25 -26.05 -2.17 -25.85
N LYS A 26 -25.86 -2.29 -27.17
CA LYS A 26 -26.14 -3.52 -27.92
C LYS A 26 -24.95 -4.47 -27.98
N LYS A 27 -23.72 -3.95 -27.93
CA LYS A 27 -22.50 -4.76 -28.08
C LYS A 27 -21.54 -4.47 -26.93
N LYS A 28 -21.19 -5.50 -26.15
CA LYS A 28 -20.25 -5.37 -25.01
C LYS A 28 -18.87 -4.85 -25.43
N ARG A 29 -18.37 -5.23 -26.61
CA ARG A 29 -17.11 -4.70 -27.19
C ARG A 29 -17.15 -3.19 -27.43
N LEU A 30 -18.34 -2.59 -27.43
CA LEU A 30 -18.52 -1.16 -27.62
C LEU A 30 -18.65 -0.44 -26.28
N GLU A 31 -17.52 0.03 -25.72
CA GLU A 31 -17.45 0.99 -24.61
C GLU A 31 -18.40 2.20 -24.75
N LYS A 32 -18.89 2.66 -23.60
CA LYS A 32 -19.71 3.86 -23.40
C LYS A 32 -18.87 5.15 -23.44
N LYS A 33 -18.24 5.42 -24.59
CA LYS A 33 -17.53 6.68 -24.86
C LYS A 33 -18.16 7.43 -26.02
N TRP A 34 -17.91 8.73 -26.17
CA TRP A 34 -18.34 9.45 -27.38
C TRP A 34 -17.49 9.04 -28.58
N VAL A 35 -18.12 8.77 -29.72
CA VAL A 35 -17.45 8.61 -31.02
C VAL A 35 -18.32 9.30 -32.06
N LYS A 36 -17.72 10.18 -32.88
CA LYS A 36 -18.42 10.87 -33.95
C LYS A 36 -19.03 9.84 -34.92
N PRO A 37 -20.36 9.79 -35.10
CA PRO A 37 -20.99 8.82 -36.00
C PRO A 37 -20.67 9.16 -37.46
N ARG A 38 -19.98 8.26 -38.17
CA ARG A 38 -19.51 8.50 -39.55
C ARG A 38 -20.44 7.96 -40.64
N GLY A 39 -21.15 6.84 -40.38
CA GLY A 39 -21.94 6.15 -41.41
C GLY A 39 -23.02 7.01 -42.05
N LEU A 40 -23.19 6.88 -43.37
CA LEU A 40 -24.15 7.64 -44.17
C LEU A 40 -25.59 7.47 -43.66
N GLN A 41 -26.01 6.24 -43.39
CA GLN A 41 -27.34 5.91 -42.88
C GLN A 41 -27.50 6.09 -41.36
N SER A 42 -26.47 6.59 -40.67
CA SER A 42 -26.52 6.75 -39.22
C SER A 42 -27.57 7.78 -38.82
N LYS A 43 -28.67 7.31 -38.22
CA LYS A 43 -29.75 8.18 -37.74
C LYS A 43 -29.29 9.17 -36.66
N LEU A 44 -28.25 8.80 -35.90
CA LEU A 44 -27.57 9.68 -34.94
C LEU A 44 -26.83 10.83 -35.67
N ARG A 45 -26.11 10.51 -36.76
CA ARG A 45 -25.42 11.52 -37.60
C ARG A 45 -26.42 12.48 -38.25
N LEU A 46 -27.53 11.93 -38.74
CA LEU A 46 -28.64 12.67 -39.35
C LEU A 46 -29.55 13.37 -38.32
N GLN A 47 -29.22 13.30 -37.02
CA GLN A 47 -29.96 13.94 -35.93
C GLN A 47 -31.48 13.64 -35.91
N LYS A 48 -31.89 12.43 -36.31
CA LYS A 48 -33.31 12.06 -36.33
C LYS A 48 -33.89 11.95 -34.90
N ARG A 49 -35.14 12.39 -34.73
CA ARG A 49 -35.92 12.25 -33.48
C ARG A 49 -35.96 10.78 -33.04
N GLY A 50 -35.92 10.54 -31.72
CA GLY A 50 -35.89 9.21 -31.12
C GLY A 50 -34.48 8.63 -30.92
N HIS A 51 -33.44 9.25 -31.49
CA HIS A 51 -32.05 8.93 -31.19
C HIS A 51 -31.43 9.96 -30.24
N ARG A 52 -30.31 9.58 -29.62
CA ARG A 52 -29.53 10.46 -28.73
C ARG A 52 -29.11 11.73 -29.50
N LYS A 53 -28.83 12.83 -28.80
CA LYS A 53 -28.33 14.06 -29.45
C LYS A 53 -26.82 13.95 -29.71
N THR A 54 -26.36 14.61 -30.78
CA THR A 54 -24.93 14.70 -31.11
C THR A 54 -24.25 15.83 -30.35
N VAL A 55 -22.93 15.73 -30.14
CA VAL A 55 -22.14 16.80 -29.52
C VAL A 55 -22.13 18.04 -30.43
N SER A 56 -22.42 19.20 -29.84
CA SER A 56 -22.33 20.52 -30.48
C SER A 56 -21.81 21.56 -29.48
N THR A 57 -21.31 22.69 -29.99
CA THR A 57 -20.78 23.80 -29.16
C THR A 57 -21.84 24.37 -28.21
N GLY A 58 -23.12 24.30 -28.55
CA GLY A 58 -24.23 24.80 -27.72
C GLY A 58 -24.42 24.08 -26.38
N TYR A 59 -23.77 22.94 -26.15
CA TYR A 59 -23.76 22.26 -24.83
C TYR A 59 -22.61 22.69 -23.91
N GLY A 60 -21.85 23.72 -24.30
CA GLY A 60 -20.81 24.33 -23.49
C GLY A 60 -21.38 24.96 -22.21
N SER A 61 -20.60 24.92 -21.13
CA SER A 61 -20.89 25.71 -19.93
C SER A 61 -20.39 27.15 -20.11
N PRO A 62 -20.96 28.12 -19.37
CA PRO A 62 -20.46 29.50 -19.36
C PRO A 62 -18.96 29.55 -19.04
N ASN A 63 -18.21 30.43 -19.70
CA ASN A 63 -16.76 30.48 -19.57
C ASN A 63 -16.29 30.79 -18.14
N ALA A 64 -16.96 31.71 -17.44
CA ALA A 64 -16.62 32.12 -16.08
C ALA A 64 -16.63 30.96 -15.06
N VAL A 65 -17.52 29.98 -15.26
CA VAL A 65 -17.72 28.86 -14.32
C VAL A 65 -17.30 27.52 -14.96
N LYS A 66 -16.63 27.59 -16.11
CA LYS A 66 -16.10 26.42 -16.80
C LYS A 66 -14.95 25.89 -15.96
N PHE A 67 -14.95 24.58 -15.68
CA PHE A 67 -13.97 23.89 -14.82
C PHE A 67 -14.05 24.16 -13.31
N ALA A 68 -14.94 25.04 -12.85
CA ALA A 68 -15.21 25.20 -11.42
C ALA A 68 -15.90 23.96 -10.82
N ASP A 69 -15.83 23.81 -9.49
CA ASP A 69 -16.60 22.85 -8.73
C ASP A 69 -18.07 23.30 -8.52
N ARG A 70 -18.90 22.45 -7.89
CA ARG A 70 -20.27 22.77 -7.48
C ARG A 70 -20.35 24.01 -6.57
N SER A 71 -19.30 24.23 -5.76
CA SER A 71 -19.15 25.40 -4.89
C SER A 71 -18.79 26.69 -5.64
N GLY A 72 -18.33 26.60 -6.89
CA GLY A 72 -17.85 27.76 -7.66
C GLY A 72 -16.34 27.95 -7.65
N LEU A 73 -15.60 27.24 -6.81
CA LEU A 73 -14.15 27.32 -6.77
C LEU A 73 -13.51 26.63 -7.99
N MET A 74 -12.46 27.24 -8.52
CA MET A 74 -11.63 26.63 -9.55
C MET A 74 -10.78 25.52 -8.96
N ILE A 75 -10.65 24.41 -9.70
CA ILE A 75 -10.00 23.21 -9.18
C ILE A 75 -8.49 23.31 -9.41
N PHE A 76 -7.72 23.34 -8.33
CA PHE A 76 -6.26 23.19 -8.36
C PHE A 76 -5.84 21.80 -7.89
N THR A 77 -4.98 21.12 -8.63
CA THR A 77 -4.49 19.78 -8.24
C THR A 77 -3.13 19.90 -7.55
N ALA A 78 -3.08 19.57 -6.26
CA ALA A 78 -1.85 19.60 -5.47
C ALA A 78 -1.08 18.27 -5.59
N HIS A 79 0.20 18.38 -5.95
CA HIS A 79 1.15 17.26 -6.05
C HIS A 79 2.27 17.33 -5.00
N ASN A 80 2.60 18.53 -4.57
CA ASN A 80 3.64 18.88 -3.61
C ASN A 80 3.06 19.71 -2.47
N THR A 81 3.89 19.99 -1.47
CA THR A 81 3.57 20.84 -0.32
C THR A 81 3.43 22.31 -0.70
N ASP A 82 4.06 22.75 -1.78
CA ASP A 82 4.00 24.16 -2.18
C ASP A 82 2.61 24.57 -2.67
N LEU A 83 1.89 25.27 -1.79
CA LEU A 83 0.58 25.87 -2.03
C LEU A 83 0.67 27.40 -2.11
N ALA A 84 1.81 27.98 -2.50
CA ALA A 84 1.95 29.45 -2.56
C ALA A 84 1.16 30.09 -3.71
N ALA A 85 0.99 29.37 -4.82
CA ALA A 85 0.33 29.86 -6.02
C ALA A 85 -1.22 29.83 -5.97
N VAL A 86 -1.81 29.30 -4.89
CA VAL A 86 -3.25 29.02 -4.80
C VAL A 86 -3.96 30.14 -4.04
N ASP A 87 -4.96 30.76 -4.69
CA ASP A 87 -5.81 31.78 -4.08
C ASP A 87 -6.95 31.15 -3.28
N PRO A 88 -7.00 31.28 -1.93
CA PRO A 88 -8.01 30.59 -1.10
C PRO A 88 -9.46 30.98 -1.40
N LYS A 89 -9.69 32.15 -1.99
CA LYS A 89 -11.02 32.68 -2.31
C LYS A 89 -11.56 32.19 -3.65
N LYS A 90 -10.69 31.91 -4.61
CA LYS A 90 -11.06 31.55 -5.99
C LYS A 90 -10.86 30.07 -6.28
N GLU A 91 -9.91 29.45 -5.60
CA GLU A 91 -9.45 28.10 -5.90
C GLU A 91 -9.66 27.15 -4.72
N GLY A 92 -10.00 25.91 -5.04
CA GLY A 92 -10.09 24.80 -4.12
C GLY A 92 -9.08 23.72 -4.50
N ILE A 93 -8.47 23.08 -3.51
CA ILE A 93 -7.43 22.08 -3.74
C ILE A 93 -8.03 20.68 -3.81
N ILE A 94 -7.58 19.90 -4.81
CA ILE A 94 -7.68 18.45 -4.86
C ILE A 94 -6.29 17.88 -4.63
N ILE A 95 -6.13 17.11 -3.55
CA ILE A 95 -4.88 16.39 -3.32
C ILE A 95 -4.83 15.16 -4.23
N SER A 96 -3.79 15.06 -5.06
CA SER A 96 -3.64 13.94 -5.98
C SER A 96 -3.56 12.58 -5.26
N GLY A 97 -4.13 11.55 -5.88
CA GLY A 97 -4.06 10.17 -5.42
C GLY A 97 -2.62 9.64 -5.33
N SER A 98 -1.71 10.15 -6.17
CA SER A 98 -0.30 9.77 -6.20
C SER A 98 0.51 10.25 -4.99
N VAL A 99 -0.02 11.19 -4.20
CA VAL A 99 0.68 11.72 -3.03
C VAL A 99 0.62 10.70 -1.88
N GLY A 100 1.80 10.36 -1.33
CA GLY A 100 1.92 9.46 -0.18
C GLY A 100 1.39 10.08 1.12
N LEU A 101 1.09 9.24 2.10
CA LEU A 101 0.45 9.66 3.36
C LEU A 101 1.19 10.78 4.10
N LYS A 102 2.53 10.73 4.17
CA LYS A 102 3.35 11.75 4.85
C LYS A 102 3.13 13.15 4.25
N LYS A 103 3.35 13.25 2.93
CA LYS A 103 3.14 14.49 2.17
C LYS A 103 1.69 14.94 2.19
N LYS A 104 0.72 14.01 2.20
CA LYS A 104 -0.71 14.37 2.35
C LYS A 104 -0.96 15.09 3.67
N ILE A 105 -0.41 14.60 4.78
CA ILE A 105 -0.56 15.24 6.09
C ILE A 105 0.06 16.65 6.07
N GLU A 106 1.24 16.81 5.48
CA GLU A 106 1.90 18.12 5.33
C GLU A 106 1.07 19.10 4.50
N ILE A 107 0.59 18.68 3.32
CA ILE A 107 -0.28 19.48 2.44
C ILE A 107 -1.56 19.91 3.18
N ILE A 108 -2.18 18.99 3.93
CA ILE A 108 -3.41 19.31 4.68
C ILE A 108 -3.12 20.34 5.77
N LYS A 109 -2.02 20.18 6.51
CA LYS A 109 -1.61 21.14 7.55
C LYS A 109 -1.37 22.53 6.94
N GLU A 110 -0.65 22.60 5.83
CA GLU A 110 -0.43 23.87 5.13
C GLU A 110 -1.71 24.48 4.56
N ALA A 111 -2.60 23.66 3.98
CA ALA A 111 -3.88 24.12 3.46
C ALA A 111 -4.78 24.70 4.55
N VAL A 112 -4.82 24.06 5.73
CA VAL A 112 -5.55 24.56 6.90
C VAL A 112 -4.96 25.88 7.39
N ASN A 113 -3.63 25.97 7.48
CA ASN A 113 -2.96 27.20 7.90
C ASN A 113 -3.23 28.38 6.95
N LYS A 114 -3.32 28.10 5.64
CA LYS A 114 -3.64 29.10 4.60
C LYS A 114 -5.14 29.33 4.42
N GLY A 115 -6.00 28.57 5.10
CA GLY A 115 -7.46 28.64 4.96
C GLY A 115 -7.97 28.22 3.57
N ILE A 116 -7.26 27.34 2.88
CA ILE A 116 -7.66 26.87 1.54
C ILE A 116 -8.66 25.73 1.67
N THR A 117 -9.74 25.79 0.88
CA THR A 117 -10.78 24.76 0.88
C THR A 117 -10.30 23.53 0.11
N MET A 118 -10.40 22.35 0.72
CA MET A 118 -10.08 21.07 0.07
C MET A 118 -11.37 20.40 -0.42
N LEU A 119 -11.37 19.92 -1.65
CA LEU A 119 -12.57 19.37 -2.30
C LEU A 119 -12.74 17.86 -2.09
N ASN A 120 -11.68 17.14 -1.75
CA ASN A 120 -11.69 15.68 -1.60
C ASN A 120 -11.78 15.19 -0.14
N ILE A 121 -11.55 16.07 0.84
CA ILE A 121 -11.51 15.75 2.26
C ILE A 121 -12.54 16.63 2.95
N ASN A 122 -13.53 16.01 3.59
CA ASN A 122 -14.56 16.74 4.34
C ASN A 122 -13.99 17.34 5.62
N ASP A 123 -13.26 16.53 6.41
CA ASP A 123 -12.72 16.94 7.72
C ASP A 123 -11.19 16.82 7.77
N PRO A 124 -10.45 17.95 7.63
CA PRO A 124 -8.99 17.95 7.61
C PRO A 124 -8.35 17.43 8.90
N GLN A 125 -8.88 17.85 10.06
CA GLN A 125 -8.32 17.54 11.37
C GLN A 125 -8.55 16.07 11.75
N ALA A 126 -9.76 15.55 11.50
CA ALA A 126 -10.07 14.13 11.70
C ALA A 126 -9.17 13.25 10.83
N PHE A 127 -8.96 13.64 9.57
CA PHE A 127 -8.07 12.90 8.67
C PHE A 127 -6.62 12.84 9.19
N ILE A 128 -6.09 13.95 9.69
CA ILE A 128 -4.73 13.97 10.27
C ILE A 128 -4.66 13.00 11.45
N LYS A 129 -5.60 13.10 12.39
CA LYS A 129 -5.64 12.26 13.60
C LYS A 129 -5.70 10.77 13.26
N ASP A 130 -6.65 10.38 12.41
CA ASP A 130 -6.85 8.97 12.03
C ASP A 130 -5.58 8.36 11.38
N LYS A 131 -4.90 9.15 10.55
CA LYS A 131 -3.68 8.67 9.88
C LYS A 131 -2.48 8.65 10.82
N GLU A 132 -2.35 9.61 11.72
CA GLU A 132 -1.31 9.59 12.76
C GLU A 132 -1.49 8.39 13.70
N ASP A 133 -2.72 8.09 14.13
CA ASP A 133 -3.03 6.93 14.97
C ASP A 133 -2.79 5.60 14.25
N MET A 134 -3.14 5.52 12.97
CA MET A 134 -2.83 4.35 12.14
C MET A 134 -1.31 4.13 12.02
N VAL A 135 -0.51 5.20 11.88
CA VAL A 135 0.94 5.11 11.80
C VAL A 135 1.54 4.67 13.13
N LYS A 136 1.05 5.21 14.26
CA LYS A 136 1.47 4.78 15.61
C LYS A 136 1.20 3.29 15.83
N LYS A 137 -0.03 2.84 15.53
CA LYS A 137 -0.42 1.43 15.65
C LYS A 137 0.47 0.51 14.80
N ARG A 138 0.79 0.91 13.56
CA ARG A 138 1.71 0.15 12.69
C ARG A 138 3.13 0.08 13.26
N LYS A 139 3.59 1.16 13.91
CA LYS A 139 4.91 1.21 14.54
C LYS A 139 4.96 0.27 15.75
N GLU A 140 3.97 0.33 16.63
CA GLU A 140 3.84 -0.56 17.80
C GLU A 140 3.80 -2.04 17.39
N GLN A 141 2.98 -2.39 16.40
CA GLN A 141 2.90 -3.76 15.87
C GLN A 141 4.24 -4.23 15.29
N ARG A 142 4.99 -3.34 14.63
CA ARG A 142 6.31 -3.64 14.09
C ARG A 142 7.30 -3.89 15.23
N ASP A 143 7.30 -3.04 16.26
CA ASP A 143 8.21 -3.15 17.40
C ASP A 143 7.93 -4.42 18.21
N GLU A 144 6.67 -4.78 18.40
CA GLU A 144 6.27 -6.03 19.04
C GLU A 144 6.72 -7.26 18.23
N LYS A 145 6.57 -7.22 16.90
CA LYS A 145 7.03 -8.29 16.00
C LYS A 145 8.55 -8.44 16.02
N LEU A 146 9.29 -7.35 16.11
CA LEU A 146 10.75 -7.37 16.23
C LEU A 146 11.18 -8.01 17.57
N LYS A 147 10.57 -7.61 18.69
CA LYS A 147 10.83 -8.21 20.01
C LYS A 147 10.58 -9.72 20.02
N LYS A 148 9.44 -10.19 19.48
CA LYS A 148 9.14 -11.63 19.38
C LYS A 148 10.20 -12.38 18.56
N LYS A 149 10.67 -11.78 17.46
CA LYS A 149 11.72 -12.38 16.61
C LYS A 149 13.07 -12.46 17.32
N ASP A 150 13.42 -11.47 18.13
CA ASP A 150 14.67 -11.46 18.90
C ASP A 150 14.62 -12.45 20.08
N GLU A 151 13.47 -12.60 20.75
CA GLU A 151 13.23 -13.64 21.76
C GLU A 151 13.33 -15.04 21.16
N GLU A 152 12.73 -15.27 19.99
CA GLU A 152 12.80 -16.56 19.29
C GLU A 152 14.25 -16.89 18.86
N LYS A 153 15.01 -15.90 18.38
CA LYS A 153 16.44 -16.07 18.07
C LYS A 153 17.27 -16.41 19.31
N LYS A 154 16.99 -15.77 20.46
CA LYS A 154 17.68 -16.07 21.72
C LYS A 154 17.37 -17.50 22.18
N LYS A 155 16.10 -17.92 22.11
CA LYS A 155 15.71 -19.31 22.42
C LYS A 155 16.43 -20.32 21.54
N ARG A 156 16.44 -20.12 20.22
CA ARG A 156 17.16 -21.00 19.27
C ARG A 156 18.66 -21.08 19.55
N LYS A 157 19.31 -19.96 19.89
CA LYS A 157 20.73 -19.93 20.31
C LYS A 157 20.98 -20.70 21.61
N SER A 158 20.09 -20.57 22.60
CA SER A 158 20.23 -21.32 23.85
C SER A 158 19.99 -22.82 23.65
N GLU A 159 19.12 -23.20 22.71
CA GLU A 159 18.82 -24.59 22.38
C GLU A 159 19.97 -25.24 21.59
N SER A 160 20.62 -24.50 20.67
CA SER A 160 21.82 -24.98 19.98
C SER A 160 23.01 -25.14 20.92
N GLN A 161 23.23 -24.19 21.83
CA GLN A 161 24.31 -24.29 22.83
C GLN A 161 24.11 -25.48 23.79
N LYS A 162 22.86 -25.81 24.15
CA LYS A 162 22.56 -27.00 24.96
C LYS A 162 22.85 -28.30 24.21
N LYS A 163 22.53 -28.36 22.91
CA LYS A 163 22.83 -29.53 22.08
C LYS A 163 24.34 -29.75 21.88
N GLU A 164 25.09 -28.68 21.62
CA GLU A 164 26.55 -28.75 21.53
C GLU A 164 27.18 -29.24 22.85
N GLN A 165 26.65 -28.78 24.00
CA GLN A 165 27.11 -29.26 25.32
C GLN A 165 26.74 -30.72 25.61
N GLU A 166 25.57 -31.19 25.16
CA GLU A 166 25.19 -32.61 25.26
C GLU A 166 26.06 -33.50 24.37
N GLU A 167 26.34 -33.09 23.13
CA GLU A 167 27.22 -33.82 22.20
C GLU A 167 28.67 -33.89 22.72
N GLU A 168 29.23 -32.78 23.21
CA GLU A 168 30.56 -32.79 23.85
C GLU A 168 30.60 -33.64 25.13
N GLY A 169 29.50 -33.70 25.88
CA GLY A 169 29.35 -34.55 27.06
C GLY A 169 29.36 -36.04 26.71
N ILE A 170 28.67 -36.42 25.63
CA ILE A 170 28.62 -37.79 25.12
C ILE A 170 29.97 -38.23 24.56
N GLU A 171 30.65 -37.38 23.77
CA GLU A 171 31.99 -37.68 23.24
C GLU A 171 33.03 -37.88 24.36
N LYS A 172 32.98 -37.06 25.43
CA LYS A 172 33.87 -37.23 26.58
C LYS A 172 33.63 -38.56 27.31
N ALA A 173 32.37 -38.96 27.49
CA ALA A 173 32.02 -40.23 28.14
C ALA A 173 32.52 -41.44 27.33
N LEU A 174 32.31 -41.44 26.00
CA LEU A 174 32.86 -42.46 25.10
C LEU A 174 34.39 -42.53 25.17
N SER A 175 35.07 -41.37 25.22
CA SER A 175 36.52 -41.31 25.34
C SER A 175 37.06 -41.83 26.68
N GLU A 176 36.29 -41.70 27.76
CA GLU A 176 36.64 -42.24 29.09
C GLU A 176 36.39 -43.75 29.17
N GLU A 177 35.32 -44.24 28.54
CA GLU A 177 35.04 -45.67 28.40
C GLU A 177 36.12 -46.37 27.55
N ASP A 178 36.49 -45.80 26.40
CA ASP A 178 37.57 -46.31 25.55
C ASP A 178 38.91 -46.38 26.30
N LYS A 179 39.22 -45.37 27.13
CA LYS A 179 40.43 -45.36 27.98
C LYS A 179 40.39 -46.45 29.05
N LYS A 180 39.24 -46.65 29.71
CA LYS A 180 39.07 -47.74 30.70
C LYS A 180 39.21 -49.11 30.05
N GLU A 181 38.64 -49.29 28.87
CA GLU A 181 38.71 -50.55 28.13
C GLU A 181 40.15 -50.86 27.67
N GLN A 182 40.92 -49.84 27.27
CA GLN A 182 42.36 -49.99 26.98
C GLN A 182 43.18 -50.30 28.24
N GLU A 183 42.82 -49.72 29.39
CA GLU A 183 43.48 -50.00 30.67
C GLU A 183 43.18 -51.42 31.17
N GLU A 184 41.96 -51.92 30.97
CA GLU A 184 41.59 -53.31 31.26
C GLU A 184 42.29 -54.29 30.32
N LYS A 185 42.33 -54.01 29.01
CA LYS A 185 43.07 -54.82 28.03
C LYS A 185 44.55 -54.89 28.36
N LYS A 186 45.18 -53.78 28.76
CA LYS A 186 46.57 -53.77 29.25
C LYS A 186 46.75 -54.62 30.50
N LYS A 187 45.85 -54.51 31.49
CA LYS A 187 45.89 -55.34 32.69
C LYS A 187 45.72 -56.84 32.37
N GLU A 188 44.90 -57.17 31.38
CA GLU A 188 44.68 -58.54 30.92
C GLU A 188 45.90 -59.11 30.16
N GLU A 189 46.55 -58.28 29.33
CA GLU A 189 47.82 -58.62 28.67
C GLU A 189 48.97 -58.80 29.67
N GLU A 190 49.12 -57.89 30.64
CA GLU A 190 50.09 -58.05 31.74
C GLU A 190 49.83 -59.32 32.57
N LYS A 191 48.56 -59.69 32.77
CA LYS A 191 48.17 -60.93 33.43
C LYS A 191 48.53 -62.16 32.58
N LYS A 192 48.26 -62.13 31.28
CA LYS A 192 48.64 -63.18 30.32
C LYS A 192 50.16 -63.34 30.22
N GLU A 193 50.92 -62.25 30.24
CA GLU A 193 52.39 -62.29 30.30
C GLU A 193 52.89 -62.93 31.61
N ARG A 194 52.31 -62.57 32.76
CA ARG A 194 52.62 -63.21 34.05
C ARG A 194 52.33 -64.71 34.05
N ASP A 195 51.19 -65.13 33.53
CA ASP A 195 50.80 -66.54 33.42
C ASP A 195 51.70 -67.32 32.42
N ARG A 196 52.15 -66.66 31.34
CA ARG A 196 53.11 -67.21 30.37
C ARG A 196 54.51 -67.42 30.97
N VAL A 197 54.94 -66.53 31.87
CA VAL A 197 56.21 -66.67 32.62
C VAL A 197 56.12 -67.80 33.66
N LEU A 198 54.95 -68.05 34.26
CA LEU A 198 54.71 -69.14 35.20
C LEU A 198 54.67 -70.54 34.55
N THR A 199 54.34 -70.63 33.25
CA THR A 199 54.22 -71.90 32.50
C THR A 199 55.51 -72.32 31.78
N GLN A 200 56.58 -71.51 31.83
CA GLN A 200 57.90 -71.80 31.24
C GLN A 200 58.88 -72.51 32.19
N LYS A 201 58.44 -72.99 33.36
CA LYS A 201 59.30 -73.73 34.29
C LYS A 201 58.96 -75.22 34.27
N SER A 202 59.90 -76.01 33.73
CA SER A 202 60.07 -77.44 33.97
C SER A 202 60.12 -77.78 35.46
#